data_AF-A0A1H7FP67-F1
#
_entry.id   AF-A0A1H7FP67-F1
#
_cell.length_a   1.000
_cell.length_b   1.000
_cell.length_c   1.000
_cell.angle_alpha   90.00
_cell.angle_beta   90.00
_cell.angle_gamma   90.00
#
_symmetry.space_group_name_H-M   'P 1'
#
loop_
_entity.id
_entity.type
_entity.pdbx_description
1 polymer ?
#
loop_
_entity_poly.entity_id
_entity_poly.type
_entity_poly.pdbx_seq_one_letter_code
_entity_poly.pdbx_strand_id
1 'polypeptide(L)' 'MSRRRRSAIVWGLVSVLLVGVIAQTSILLGLGLDLSFGTVAAVALVSGVVVASMTYVIEPRLERKGRA' A
#
# COMPACT_ATOMS: atom_id res chain seq x y z
N MET A 1 2.77 19.82 -6.57
CA MET A 1 2.15 18.68 -5.84
C MET A 1 1.70 19.17 -4.46
N SER A 2 0.44 19.00 -4.06
CA SER A 2 0.04 19.33 -2.67
C SER A 2 0.64 18.32 -1.68
N ARG A 3 0.95 18.72 -0.44
CA ARG A 3 1.51 17.82 0.59
C ARG A 3 0.68 16.54 0.74
N ARG A 4 -0.65 16.66 0.65
CA ARG A 4 -1.62 15.55 0.71
C ARG A 4 -1.43 14.53 -0.41
N ARG A 5 -1.32 14.99 -1.66
CA ARG A 5 -1.06 14.08 -2.80
C ARG A 5 0.28 13.37 -2.64
N ARG A 6 1.30 14.06 -2.12
CA ARG A 6 2.61 13.45 -1.85
C ARG A 6 2.52 12.39 -0.75
N SER A 7 1.84 12.69 0.36
CA SER A 7 1.58 11.75 1.47
C SER A 7 0.86 10.49 0.97
N ALA A 8 -0.25 10.67 0.25
CA ALA A 8 -1.03 9.57 -0.32
C ALA A 8 -0.21 8.68 -1.26
N ILE A 9 0.61 9.26 -2.15
CA ILE A 9 1.47 8.49 -3.05
C ILE A 9 2.56 7.72 -2.30
N VAL A 10 3.19 8.34 -1.30
CA VAL A 10 4.21 7.67 -0.48
C VAL A 10 3.60 6.49 0.27
N TRP A 11 2.43 6.66 0.89
CA TRP A 11 1.74 5.57 1.58
C TRP A 11 1.29 4.46 0.62
N GLY A 12 0.83 4.81 -0.59
CA GLY A 12 0.57 3.83 -1.64
C GLY A 12 1.82 3.04 -2.02
N LEU A 13 2.95 3.72 -2.25
CA LEU A 13 4.22 3.08 -2.58
C LEU A 13 4.72 2.17 -1.44
N VAL A 14 4.58 2.59 -0.18
CA VAL A 14 4.91 1.75 0.98
C VAL A 14 4.09 0.47 0.99
N SER A 15 2.79 0.54 0.66
CA SER A 15 1.94 -0.66 0.54
C SER A 15 2.41 -1.60 -0.57
N VAL A 16 2.74 -1.08 -1.75
CA VAL A 16 3.28 -1.87 -2.87
C VAL A 16 4.54 -2.62 -2.42
N LEU A 17 5.48 -1.90 -1.80
CA LEU A 17 6.74 -2.47 -1.32
C LEU A 17 6.50 -3.52 -0.24
N LEU A 18 5.58 -3.27 0.69
CA LEU A 18 5.24 -4.21 1.76
C LEU A 18 4.71 -5.53 1.20
N VAL A 19 3.82 -5.49 0.19
CA VAL A 19 3.33 -6.71 -0.47
C VAL A 19 4.48 -7.48 -1.12
N GLY A 20 5.39 -6.78 -1.79
CA GLY A 20 6.59 -7.39 -2.37
C GLY A 20 7.46 -8.08 -1.32
N VAL A 21 7.72 -7.41 -0.19
CA VAL A 21 8.49 -7.96 0.94
C VAL A 21 7.81 -9.19 1.52
N ILE A 22 6.49 -9.16 1.71
CA ILE A 22 5.74 -10.32 2.22
C ILE A 22 5.86 -11.50 1.24
N ALA A 23 5.59 -11.28 -0.04
CA ALA A 23 5.67 -12.32 -1.05
C ALA A 23 7.09 -12.93 -1.13
N GLN A 24 8.13 -12.10 -1.11
CA GLN A 24 9.51 -12.54 -1.09
C GLN A 24 9.83 -13.36 0.18
N THR A 25 9.37 -12.89 1.34
CA THR A 25 9.57 -13.59 2.61
C THR A 25 8.84 -14.93 2.62
N SER A 26 7.65 -15.01 2.01
CA SER A 26 6.89 -16.27 1.87
C SER A 26 7.63 -17.31 1.02
N ILE A 27 8.29 -16.87 -0.06
CA ILE A 27 9.13 -17.72 -0.89
C ILE A 27 10.35 -18.20 -0.09
N LEU A 28 11.02 -17.30 0.62
CA LEU A 28 12.20 -17.61 1.44
C LEU A 28 11.89 -18.60 2.57
N LEU A 29 10.72 -18.49 3.19
CA LEU A 29 10.25 -19.39 4.24
C LEU A 29 9.69 -20.71 3.71
N GLY A 30 9.66 -20.91 2.39
CA GLY A 30 9.17 -22.16 1.79
C GLY A 30 7.68 -22.40 2.02
N LEU A 31 6.86 -21.35 2.14
CA LEU A 31 5.42 -21.46 2.44
C LEU A 31 4.58 -22.05 1.28
N GLY A 32 5.21 -22.52 0.20
CA GLY A 32 4.53 -23.16 -0.94
C GLY A 32 3.62 -22.23 -1.74
N LEU A 33 3.81 -20.92 -1.64
CA LEU A 33 3.09 -19.93 -2.44
C LEU A 33 3.70 -19.89 -3.85
N ASP A 34 3.27 -20.81 -4.71
CA ASP A 34 3.52 -20.77 -6.17
C ASP A 34 2.70 -19.66 -6.84
N LEU A 35 2.95 -18.42 -6.41
CA LEU A 35 2.39 -17.23 -7.03
C LEU A 35 3.30 -16.79 -8.16
N SER A 36 2.73 -16.65 -9.36
CA SER A 36 3.46 -16.04 -10.48
C SER A 36 3.85 -14.60 -10.13
N PHE A 37 4.97 -14.13 -10.68
CA PHE A 37 5.41 -12.74 -10.53
C PHE A 37 4.31 -11.74 -10.91
N GLY A 38 3.54 -12.04 -11.97
CA GLY A 38 2.41 -11.22 -12.42
C GLY A 38 1.31 -11.10 -11.37
N THR A 39 1.00 -12.19 -10.66
CA THR A 39 0.01 -12.19 -9.57
C THR A 39 0.46 -11.30 -8.41
N VAL A 40 1.72 -11.42 -7.98
CA VAL A 40 2.28 -10.59 -6.90
C VAL A 40 2.29 -9.11 -7.30
N ALA A 41 2.72 -8.79 -8.52
CA ALA A 41 2.73 -7.43 -9.03
C ALA A 41 1.32 -6.82 -9.10
N ALA A 42 0.32 -7.58 -9.57
CA ALA A 42 -1.06 -7.13 -9.61
C ALA A 42 -1.60 -6.85 -8.21
N VAL A 43 -1.39 -7.74 -7.24
CA VAL A 43 -1.83 -7.55 -5.84
C VAL A 43 -1.15 -6.32 -5.24
N ALA A 44 0.16 -6.15 -5.45
CA ALA A 44 0.91 -5.01 -4.94
C ALA A 44 0.40 -3.69 -5.51
N LEU A 45 0.10 -3.63 -6.82
CA LEU A 45 -0.45 -2.43 -7.45
C LEU A 45 -1.86 -2.12 -6.91
N VAL A 46 -2.73 -3.12 -6.81
CA VAL A 46 -4.09 -2.94 -6.27
C VAL A 46 -4.03 -2.45 -4.82
N SER A 47 -3.19 -3.04 -3.97
CA SER A 47 -3.04 -2.60 -2.58
C SER A 47 -2.51 -1.17 -2.51
N GLY A 48 -1.53 -0.82 -3.35
CA GLY A 48 -0.99 0.53 -3.44
C GLY A 48 -2.05 1.58 -3.78
N VAL A 49 -2.91 1.29 -4.77
CA VAL A 49 -4.03 2.16 -5.15
C VAL A 49 -5.02 2.31 -3.99
N VAL A 50 -5.42 1.20 -3.36
CA VAL A 50 -6.36 1.22 -2.23
C VAL A 50 -5.82 2.06 -1.08
N VAL A 51 -4.56 1.85 -0.69
CA VAL A 51 -3.93 2.59 0.41
C VAL A 51 -3.76 4.07 0.06
N ALA A 52 -3.32 4.39 -1.16
CA ALA A 52 -3.22 5.78 -1.59
C ALA A 52 -4.59 6.49 -1.54
N SER A 53 -5.64 5.83 -2.01
CA SER A 53 -7.01 6.34 -1.95
C SER A 53 -7.48 6.53 -0.50
N MET A 54 -7.25 5.54 0.38
CA MET A 54 -7.62 5.64 1.79
C MET A 54 -6.89 6.77 2.50
N THR A 55 -5.57 6.90 2.32
CA THR A 55 -4.79 7.99 2.93
C THR A 55 -5.33 9.35 2.49
N TYR A 56 -5.64 9.52 1.20
CA TYR A 56 -6.20 10.78 0.71
C TYR A 56 -7.59 11.11 1.31
N VAL A 57 -8.42 10.09 1.54
CA VAL A 57 -9.79 10.26 2.10
C VAL A 57 -9.79 10.43 3.62
N ILE A 58 -8.88 9.75 4.33
CA ILE A 58 -8.87 9.71 5.79
C ILE A 58 -8.17 10.93 6.39
N GLU A 59 -7.08 11.41 5.79
CA GLU A 59 -6.32 12.58 6.24
C GLU A 59 -7.22 13.81 6.55
N PRO A 60 -8.18 14.22 5.69
CA PRO A 60 -9.10 15.32 6.02
C PRO A 60 -10.11 14.99 7.13
N ARG A 61 -10.47 13.71 7.34
CA ARG A 61 -11.40 13.31 8.40
C ARG A 61 -10.74 13.32 9.77
N LEU A 62 -9.45 12.99 9.84
CA LEU A 62 -8.66 13.05 11.07
C LEU A 62 -8.37 14.50 11.49
N GLU A 63 -7.99 15.37 10.54
CA GLU A 63 -7.79 16.80 10.82
C GLU A 63 -9.06 17.51 11.33
N ARG A 64 -10.24 17.05 10.90
CA ARG A 64 -11.52 17.57 11.40
C ARG A 64 -11.84 17.05 12.81
N LYS A 65 -11.50 15.80 13.12
CA LYS A 65 -11.72 15.22 14.46
C LYS A 65 -10.74 15.75 15.51
N GLY A 66 -9.50 16.07 15.14
CA GLY A 66 -8.50 16.62 16.07
C GLY A 66 -8.65 18.11 16.38
N ARG A 67 -9.67 18.79 15.84
CA ARG A 67 -9.99 20.20 16.10
C ARG A 67 -11.27 20.41 16.92
N ALA A 68 -11.88 19.33 17.42
CA ALA A 68 -12.95 19.35 18.40
C ALA A 68 -12.37 18.96 19.76
#